data_AF-A0A6L8AAC1-F1
#
_entry.id   AF-A0A6L8AAC1-F1
#
_cell.length_a   1.000
_cell.length_b   1.000
_cell.length_c   1.000
_cell.angle_alpha   90.00
_cell.angle_beta   90.00
_cell.angle_gamma   90.00
#
_symmetry.space_group_name_H-M   'P 1'
#
loop_
_entity.id
_entity.type
_entity.pdbx_description
1 polymer ?
#
loop_
_entity_poly.entity_id
_entity_poly.type
_entity_poly.pdbx_seq_one_letter_code
_entity_poly.pdbx_strand_id
1 'polypeptide(L)'
;MNKVASEISGDTIHLTTSELETLQGLFLIGAHSWTNFAQDKDAKELVNWIKVLTLCPEQYSGIEHGARSPVIALVRVLRQRSAYPETLTAWIKQHSTNRFLPYGSVADRLR
;
A
#
# COMPACT_ATOMS: atom_id res chain seq x y z
N MET A 1 22.75 1.87 16.29
CA MET A 1 21.47 1.14 16.35
C MET A 1 20.96 1.04 14.91
N ASN A 2 20.94 -0.18 14.37
CA ASN A 2 20.86 -0.46 12.94
C ASN A 2 19.54 0.00 12.32
N LYS A 3 19.63 0.99 11.43
CA LYS A 3 18.56 1.44 10.54
C LYS A 3 18.59 0.55 9.29
N VAL A 4 18.05 -0.66 9.36
CA VAL A 4 17.78 -1.46 8.15
C VAL A 4 16.48 -0.95 7.54
N ALA A 5 16.61 0.15 6.78
CA ALA A 5 15.54 0.61 5.92
C ALA A 5 15.24 -0.50 4.92
N SER A 6 13.99 -0.94 4.89
CA SER A 6 13.44 -1.94 4.00
C SER A 6 13.94 -1.70 2.58
N GLU A 7 14.84 -2.56 2.10
CA GLU A 7 15.42 -2.47 0.77
C GLU A 7 14.54 -3.28 -0.17
N ILE A 8 13.70 -2.61 -0.96
CA ILE A 8 13.00 -3.24 -2.08
C ILE A 8 14.05 -3.47 -3.17
N SER A 9 14.70 -4.62 -3.11
CA SER A 9 15.51 -5.13 -4.21
C SER A 9 14.60 -5.89 -5.18
N GLY A 10 14.03 -5.17 -6.15
CA GLY A 10 13.22 -5.73 -7.23
C GLY A 10 11.78 -6.11 -6.83
N ASP A 11 11.33 -7.28 -7.30
CA ASP A 11 9.97 -7.82 -7.10
C ASP A 11 9.81 -8.61 -5.78
N THR A 12 10.93 -8.92 -5.11
CA THR A 12 10.93 -9.71 -3.89
C THR A 12 10.78 -8.82 -2.67
N ILE A 13 9.72 -9.06 -1.90
CA ILE A 13 9.48 -8.32 -0.66
C ILE A 13 10.25 -8.97 0.48
N HIS A 14 11.29 -8.31 0.97
CA HIS A 14 11.94 -8.67 2.22
C HIS A 14 11.23 -7.96 3.38
N LEU A 15 10.15 -8.56 3.90
CA LEU A 15 9.53 -8.11 5.14
C LEU A 15 10.28 -8.73 6.33
N THR A 16 10.58 -7.91 7.33
CA THR A 16 11.00 -8.43 8.63
C THR A 16 9.78 -9.03 9.34
N THR A 17 10.01 -9.88 10.34
CA THR A 17 8.93 -10.50 11.14
C THR A 17 7.99 -9.45 11.72
N SER A 18 8.53 -8.35 12.26
CA SER A 18 7.72 -7.26 12.83
C SER A 18 6.89 -6.51 11.79
N GLU A 19 7.39 -6.36 10.56
CA GLU A 19 6.63 -5.77 9.45
C GLU A 19 5.52 -6.70 8.99
N LEU A 20 5.75 -8.01 8.98
CA LEU A 20 4.74 -9.02 8.66
C LEU A 20 3.64 -9.08 9.73
N GLU A 21 4.00 -9.05 11.02
CA GLU A 21 3.05 -9.00 12.13
C GLU A 21 2.22 -7.71 12.09
N THR A 22 2.86 -6.59 11.77
CA THR A 22 2.19 -5.31 11.53
C THR A 22 1.23 -5.43 10.33
N LEU A 23 1.65 -6.07 9.24
CA LEU A 23 0.81 -6.31 8.06
C LEU A 23 -0.42 -7.16 8.36
N GLN A 24 -0.23 -8.27 9.08
CA GLN A 24 -1.31 -9.16 9.48
C GLN A 24 -2.28 -8.44 10.42
N GLY A 25 -1.76 -7.68 11.38
CA GLY A 25 -2.56 -6.84 12.26
C GLY A 25 -3.37 -5.81 11.47
N LEU A 26 -2.75 -5.15 10.47
CA LEU A 26 -3.37 -4.11 9.66
C LEU A 26 -4.39 -4.63 8.64
N PHE A 27 -4.23 -5.86 8.12
CA PHE A 27 -5.24 -6.50 7.27
C PHE A 27 -6.59 -6.70 7.97
N LEU A 28 -6.57 -6.83 9.30
CA LEU A 28 -7.78 -6.96 10.11
C LEU A 28 -8.48 -5.61 10.38
N ILE A 29 -7.88 -4.48 10.00
CA ILE A 29 -8.34 -3.14 10.36
C ILE A 29 -8.86 -2.38 9.13
N GLY A 30 -10.06 -1.80 9.27
CA GLY A 30 -10.73 -1.07 8.19
C GLY A 30 -9.98 0.20 7.72
N ALA A 31 -10.43 0.77 6.60
CA ALA A 31 -9.81 1.89 5.88
C ALA A 31 -9.45 3.13 6.74
N HIS A 32 -10.18 3.39 7.83
CA HIS A 32 -9.93 4.54 8.71
C HIS A 32 -8.56 4.44 9.41
N SER A 33 -8.15 3.23 9.80
CA SER A 33 -6.89 3.01 10.51
C SER A 33 -5.67 3.20 9.61
N TRP A 34 -5.81 3.01 8.31
CA TRP A 34 -4.73 3.22 7.32
C TRP A 34 -4.38 4.69 7.12
N THR A 35 -5.35 5.59 7.25
CA THR A 35 -5.09 7.03 7.16
C THR A 35 -4.32 7.52 8.39
N ASN A 36 -4.64 6.98 9.57
CA ASN A 36 -3.92 7.28 10.82
C ASN A 36 -2.51 6.69 10.79
N PHE A 37 -2.37 5.44 10.36
CA PHE A 37 -1.07 4.78 10.16
C PHE A 37 -0.15 5.59 9.24
N ALA A 38 -0.71 6.24 8.22
CA ALA A 38 0.06 7.05 7.30
C ALA A 38 0.53 8.39 7.87
N GLN A 39 -0.10 8.91 8.94
CA GLN A 39 0.25 10.22 9.52
C GLN A 39 1.70 10.29 10.00
N ASP A 40 2.19 9.21 10.61
CA ASP A 40 3.54 9.13 11.20
C ASP A 40 4.63 8.74 10.18
N LYS A 41 4.26 8.50 8.91
CA LYS A 41 5.17 7.94 7.90
C LYS A 41 5.56 8.94 6.84
N ASP A 42 6.81 8.88 6.41
CA ASP A 42 7.32 9.67 5.30
C ASP A 42 6.82 9.13 3.94
N ALA A 43 6.87 9.97 2.90
CA ALA A 43 6.40 9.60 1.57
C ALA A 43 7.09 8.34 1.02
N LYS A 44 8.40 8.20 1.24
CA LYS A 44 9.17 7.01 0.80
C LYS A 44 8.66 5.72 1.47
N GLU A 45 8.36 5.78 2.76
CA GLU A 45 7.80 4.63 3.48
C GLU A 45 6.40 4.30 2.97
N LEU A 46 5.55 5.30 2.73
CA LEU A 46 4.21 5.07 2.19
C LEU A 46 4.25 4.44 0.79
N VAL A 47 5.18 4.86 -0.06
CA VAL A 47 5.41 4.23 -1.36
C VAL A 47 5.82 2.76 -1.17
N ASN A 48 6.68 2.48 -0.18
CA ASN A 48 7.08 1.12 0.15
C ASN A 48 5.87 0.26 0.55
N TRP A 49 5.07 0.75 1.49
CA TRP A 49 3.84 0.09 1.95
C TRP A 49 2.86 -0.17 0.81
N ILE A 50 2.66 0.81 -0.08
CA ILE A 50 1.82 0.66 -1.26
C ILE A 50 2.31 -0.50 -2.14
N LYS A 51 3.63 -0.58 -2.39
CA LYS A 51 4.20 -1.67 -3.18
C LYS A 51 3.95 -3.04 -2.53
N VAL A 52 4.18 -3.13 -1.23
CA VAL A 52 3.96 -4.37 -0.47
C VAL A 52 2.49 -4.81 -0.52
N LEU A 53 1.57 -3.89 -0.26
CA LEU A 53 0.13 -4.16 -0.24
C LEU A 53 -0.45 -4.44 -1.63
N THR A 54 0.25 -4.02 -2.69
CA THR A 54 -0.10 -4.35 -4.08
C THR A 54 0.31 -5.77 -4.44
N LEU A 55 1.50 -6.20 -4.02
CA LEU A 55 2.03 -7.54 -4.29
C LEU A 55 1.43 -8.63 -3.40
N CYS A 56 1.06 -8.29 -2.16
CA CYS A 56 0.58 -9.27 -1.18
C CYS A 56 -0.62 -10.12 -1.67
N PRO A 57 -1.70 -9.55 -2.24
CA PRO A 57 -2.79 -10.34 -2.81
C PRO A 57 -2.38 -11.33 -3.91
N GLU A 58 -1.39 -10.97 -4.72
CA GLU A 58 -0.89 -11.84 -5.81
C GLU A 58 -0.10 -13.04 -5.25
N GLN A 59 0.52 -12.88 -4.08
CA GLN A 59 1.30 -13.94 -3.40
C GLN A 59 0.45 -14.81 -2.47
N TYR A 60 -0.67 -14.30 -1.95
CA TYR A 60 -1.55 -15.02 -1.03
C TYR A 60 -2.94 -15.23 -1.67
N SER A 61 -3.14 -16.41 -2.25
CA SER A 61 -4.42 -16.81 -2.85
C SER A 61 -5.56 -16.76 -1.82
N GLY A 62 -6.66 -16.10 -2.19
CA GLY A 62 -7.87 -15.97 -1.36
C GLY A 62 -8.12 -14.59 -0.74
N ILE A 63 -7.23 -13.63 -0.97
CA ILE A 63 -7.32 -12.28 -0.42
C ILE A 63 -7.72 -11.27 -1.52
N GLU A 64 -9.02 -11.07 -1.73
CA GLU A 64 -9.54 -10.05 -2.65
C GLU A 64 -10.01 -8.81 -1.91
N HIS A 65 -9.18 -7.76 -1.88
CA HIS A 65 -9.57 -6.51 -1.23
C HIS A 65 -10.52 -5.65 -2.07
N GLY A 66 -10.52 -5.83 -3.40
CA GLY A 66 -11.30 -5.02 -4.33
C GLY A 66 -11.19 -3.52 -4.04
N ALA A 67 -12.34 -2.83 -3.96
CA ALA A 67 -12.44 -1.41 -3.65
C ALA A 67 -12.07 -1.03 -2.21
N ARG A 68 -11.87 -2.01 -1.31
CA ARG A 68 -11.50 -1.78 0.10
C ARG A 68 -9.99 -1.89 0.33
N SER A 69 -9.20 -1.94 -0.74
CA SER A 69 -7.75 -2.08 -0.63
C SER A 69 -7.13 -0.89 0.10
N PRO A 70 -6.23 -1.16 1.08
CA PRO A 70 -5.52 -0.11 1.80
C PRO A 70 -4.61 0.72 0.89
N VAL A 71 -4.21 0.18 -0.27
CA VAL A 71 -3.47 0.93 -1.28
C VAL A 71 -4.21 2.21 -1.68
N ILE A 72 -5.53 2.17 -1.80
CA ILE A 72 -6.35 3.33 -2.18
C ILE A 72 -6.23 4.43 -1.12
N ALA A 73 -6.30 4.07 0.17
CA ALA A 73 -6.15 5.02 1.28
C ALA A 73 -4.75 5.64 1.31
N LEU A 74 -3.70 4.83 1.15
CA LEU A 74 -2.32 5.35 1.17
C LEU A 74 -2.01 6.22 -0.06
N VAL A 75 -2.52 5.86 -1.24
CA VAL A 75 -2.43 6.68 -2.46
C VAL A 75 -3.10 8.03 -2.23
N ARG A 76 -4.28 8.06 -1.60
CA ARG A 76 -4.97 9.32 -1.26
C ARG A 76 -4.11 10.20 -0.36
N VAL A 77 -3.50 9.64 0.69
CA VAL A 77 -2.62 10.39 1.60
C VAL A 77 -1.42 10.99 0.86
N LEU A 78 -0.74 10.21 0.00
CA LEU A 78 0.38 10.72 -0.79
C LEU A 78 -0.03 11.85 -1.75
N ARG A 79 -1.22 11.75 -2.35
CA ARG A 79 -1.75 12.81 -3.22
C ARG A 79 -2.11 14.08 -2.45
N GLN A 80 -2.73 13.94 -1.27
CA GLN A 80 -3.02 15.09 -0.39
C GLN A 80 -1.74 15.81 0.06
N ARG A 81 -0.65 15.05 0.22
CA ARG A 81 0.69 15.58 0.56
C ARG A 81 1.48 16.13 -0.63
N SER A 82 0.93 16.09 -1.85
CA SER A 82 1.66 16.41 -3.09
C SER A 82 2.99 15.63 -3.24
N ALA A 83 3.04 14.41 -2.70
CA ALA A 83 4.24 13.56 -2.65
C ALA A 83 4.04 12.24 -3.41
N TYR A 84 3.03 12.15 -4.28
CA TYR A 84 2.71 10.96 -5.05
C TYR A 84 3.65 10.83 -6.26
N PRO A 85 4.46 9.76 -6.38
CA PRO A 85 5.36 9.58 -7.51
C PRO A 85 4.59 9.30 -8.81
N GLU A 86 5.01 9.93 -9.92
CA GLU A 86 4.40 9.75 -11.24
C GLU A 86 4.45 8.29 -11.74
N THR A 87 5.53 7.57 -11.43
CA THR A 87 5.75 6.18 -11.87
C THR A 87 4.96 5.16 -11.06
N LEU A 88 4.44 5.54 -9.89
CA LEU A 88 3.81 4.61 -8.97
C LEU A 88 2.49 4.06 -9.52
N THR A 89 1.75 4.85 -10.29
CA THR A 89 0.50 4.37 -10.94
C THR A 89 0.78 3.25 -11.94
N ALA A 90 1.81 3.43 -12.78
CA ALA A 90 2.18 2.42 -13.77
C ALA A 90 2.64 1.12 -13.07
N TRP A 91 3.46 1.26 -12.02
CA TRP A 91 3.92 0.12 -11.22
C TRP A 91 2.74 -0.64 -10.59
N ILE A 92 1.81 0.03 -9.92
CA ILE A 92 0.66 -0.64 -9.28
C ILE A 92 -0.17 -1.44 -10.29
N LYS A 93 -0.37 -0.91 -11.50
CA LYS A 93 -1.13 -1.58 -12.56
C LYS A 93 -0.40 -2.79 -13.17
N GLN A 94 0.94 -2.81 -13.14
CA GLN A 94 1.73 -3.93 -13.63
C GLN A 94 1.77 -5.09 -12.63
N HIS A 95 1.65 -4.80 -11.33
CA HIS A 95 1.83 -5.77 -10.25
C HIS A 95 0.53 -6.14 -9.52
N SER A 96 -0.65 -5.76 -10.03
CA SER A 96 -1.93 -6.16 -9.44
C SER A 96 -3.03 -6.36 -10.47
N THR A 97 -3.81 -7.41 -10.27
CA THR A 97 -5.05 -7.69 -11.02
C THR A 97 -6.26 -6.91 -10.50
N ASN A 98 -6.12 -6.19 -9.37
CA ASN A 98 -7.22 -5.44 -8.75
C ASN A 98 -7.58 -4.19 -9.57
N ARG A 99 -8.69 -4.27 -10.31
CA ARG A 99 -9.23 -3.19 -11.16
C ARG A 99 -9.55 -1.87 -10.45
N PHE A 100 -9.65 -1.87 -9.11
CA PHE A 100 -9.90 -0.68 -8.33
C PHE A 100 -8.61 0.09 -8.02
N LEU A 101 -7.43 -0.53 -8.15
CA LEU A 101 -6.17 0.17 -7.89
C LEU A 101 -5.74 1.07 -9.06
N PRO A 102 -5.11 2.22 -8.77
CA PRO A 102 -4.81 2.76 -7.44
C PRO A 102 -5.89 3.67 -6.83
N TYR A 103 -6.96 4.00 -7.57
CA TYR A 103 -7.85 5.13 -7.24
C TYR A 103 -9.21 4.76 -6.63
N GLY A 104 -9.47 3.49 -6.40
CA GLY A 104 -10.77 2.99 -5.97
C GLY A 104 -11.85 3.07 -7.04
N SER A 105 -13.09 2.85 -6.59
CA SER A 105 -14.29 2.98 -7.41
C SER A 105 -14.54 4.42 -7.85
N VAL A 106 -15.42 4.62 -8.85
CA VAL A 106 -15.87 5.96 -9.27
C VAL A 106 -16.36 6.80 -8.08
N ALA A 107 -17.10 6.19 -7.16
CA ALA A 107 -17.57 6.85 -5.94
C ALA A 107 -16.44 7.32 -5.01
N ASP A 108 -15.28 6.64 -5.01
CA ASP A 108 -14.13 7.04 -4.19
C ASP A 108 -13.42 8.28 -4.77
N ARG A 109 -13.41 8.38 -6.11
CA ARG A 109 -12.82 9.52 -6.83
C ARG A 109 -13.60 10.83 -6.71
N LEU A 110 -14.85 10.76 -6.24
CA LEU A 110 -15.74 11.92 -6.06
C LEU A 110 -15.78 12.42 -4.59
N ARG A 111 -14.99 11.82 -3.69
CA ARG A 111 -14.91 12.16 -2.26
C ARG A 111 -13.69 12.99 -1.89
#